data_AF-A0A644Y342-F1
#
_entry.id   AF-A0A644Y342-F1
#
_cell.length_a   1.000
_cell.length_b   1.000
_cell.length_c   1.000
_cell.angle_alpha   90.00
_cell.angle_beta   90.00
_cell.angle_gamma   90.00
#
_symmetry.space_group_name_H-M   'P 1'
#
loop_
_entity.id
_entity.type
_entity.pdbx_description
1 polymer ?
#
loop_
_entity_poly.entity_id
_entity_poly.type
_entity_poly.pdbx_seq_one_letter_code
_entity_poly.pdbx_strand_id
1 'polypeptide(L)'
;MLAFLSLPLLGMLYTGIQILFRFRSPRIKPGLIIFLLWIGSVVGLGFLSVKSSRPYWEEAVDGGELLLSKSADTLYVDFNSEKPMPADRVMLDAGHSRFSMFWMEGYDEQERVVVFPRLRIVRQSSEPDRLVKYRTQAFGLNYAEALLKAQQRVPSISMDDSVITISPVYYGTNNKWDGTNQQVSLYVPDSVVVIVRKPFYHDFDKRVKKEWFDHDRYNRVERWSKRMERRLDY
;
A
#
# COMPACT_ATOMS: atom_id res chain seq x y z
N MET A 1 -2.96 18.32 16.52
CA MET A 1 -3.66 17.37 17.43
C MET A 1 -3.53 17.77 18.91
N LEU A 2 -2.31 18.06 19.40
CA LEU A 2 -2.08 18.52 20.78
C LEU A 2 -2.85 19.80 21.17
N ALA A 3 -2.96 20.77 20.27
CA ALA A 3 -3.67 22.03 20.53
C ALA A 3 -5.17 21.86 20.89
N PHE A 4 -5.84 20.83 20.35
CA PHE A 4 -7.27 20.56 20.64
C PHE A 4 -7.49 19.97 22.03
N LEU A 5 -6.53 19.19 22.53
CA LEU A 5 -6.58 18.60 23.88
C LEU A 5 -6.29 19.64 24.97
N SER A 6 -5.54 20.70 24.65
CA SER A 6 -5.16 21.76 25.60
C SER A 6 -6.17 22.91 25.73
N LEU A 7 -7.19 23.01 24.88
CA LEU A 7 -8.18 24.09 24.93
C LEU A 7 -8.97 24.18 26.26
N PRO A 8 -9.44 23.06 26.85
CA PRO A 8 -10.09 23.09 28.17
C PRO A 8 -9.15 23.55 29.27
N LEU A 9 -7.88 23.13 29.22
CA LEU A 9 -6.85 23.54 30.17
C LEU A 9 -6.59 25.04 30.10
N LEU A 10 -6.54 25.64 28.90
CA LEU A 10 -6.38 27.08 28.73
C LEU A 10 -7.61 27.85 29.25
N GLY A 11 -8.82 27.35 28.99
CA GLY A 11 -10.06 27.92 29.51
C GLY A 11 -10.11 27.90 31.05
N MET A 12 -9.74 26.77 31.66
CA MET A 12 -9.67 26.60 33.12
C MET A 12 -8.56 27.44 33.74
N LEU A 13 -7.38 27.50 33.11
CA LEU A 13 -6.25 28.32 33.53
C LEU A 13 -6.61 29.81 33.50
N TYR A 14 -7.28 30.28 32.44
CA TYR A 14 -7.77 31.65 32.35
C TYR A 14 -8.75 31.99 33.49
N THR A 15 -9.73 31.12 33.75
CA THR A 15 -10.64 31.32 34.89
C THR A 15 -9.95 31.25 36.25
N GLY A 16 -8.95 30.36 36.41
CA GLY A 16 -8.15 30.25 37.63
C GLY A 16 -7.35 31.51 37.92
N ILE A 17 -6.69 32.08 36.90
CA ILE A 17 -5.97 33.35 36.98
C ILE A 17 -6.94 34.49 37.33
N GLN A 18 -8.13 34.51 36.72
CA GLN A 18 -9.13 35.54 37.00
C GLN A 18 -9.62 35.52 38.46
N ILE A 19 -9.77 34.33 39.06
CA ILE A 19 -10.13 34.14 40.47
C ILE A 19 -9.00 34.61 41.39
N LEU A 20 -7.75 34.25 41.08
CA LEU A 20 -6.57 34.57 41.88
C LEU A 20 -6.31 36.08 41.97
N PHE A 21 -6.43 36.79 40.85
CA PHE A 21 -6.14 38.23 40.76
C PHE A 21 -7.38 39.13 40.93
N ARG A 22 -8.56 38.55 41.21
CA ARG A 22 -9.80 39.27 41.53
C ARG A 22 -10.20 40.34 40.49
N PHE A 23 -9.91 40.10 39.21
CA PHE A 23 -10.32 41.01 38.13
C PHE A 23 -11.85 41.13 38.04
N ARG A 24 -12.35 42.33 37.75
CA ARG A 24 -13.79 42.61 37.60
C ARG A 24 -14.36 41.66 36.54
N SER A 25 -15.29 40.78 36.92
CA SER A 25 -15.73 39.73 36.01
C SER A 25 -16.38 40.35 34.77
N PRO A 26 -15.89 40.04 33.56
CA PRO A 26 -16.60 40.44 32.35
C PRO A 26 -18.01 39.82 32.35
N ARG A 27 -18.99 40.50 31.77
CA ARG A 27 -20.37 40.00 31.61
C ARG A 27 -20.41 38.65 30.86
N ILE A 28 -19.39 38.39 30.05
CA ILE A 28 -19.22 37.19 29.25
C ILE A 28 -18.23 36.26 29.97
N LYS A 29 -18.56 34.97 30.08
CA LYS A 29 -17.70 33.93 30.69
C LYS A 29 -16.92 33.18 29.60
N PRO A 30 -15.74 33.66 29.16
CA PRO A 30 -15.01 33.09 28.03
C PRO A 30 -14.62 31.62 28.24
N GLY A 31 -14.30 31.21 29.47
CA GLY A 31 -14.02 29.80 29.79
C GLY A 31 -15.20 28.86 29.48
N LEU A 32 -16.43 29.29 29.73
CA LEU A 32 -17.63 28.51 29.42
C LEU A 32 -17.85 28.38 27.90
N ILE A 33 -17.61 29.46 27.15
CA ILE A 33 -17.73 29.47 25.69
C ILE A 33 -16.72 28.51 25.06
N ILE A 34 -15.46 28.57 25.49
CA ILE A 34 -14.38 27.67 25.03
C ILE A 34 -14.72 26.22 25.36
N PHE A 35 -15.26 25.96 26.56
CA PHE A 35 -15.67 24.62 26.97
C PHE A 35 -16.82 24.07 26.11
N LEU A 36 -17.85 24.87 25.82
CA LEU A 36 -18.95 24.47 24.95
C LEU A 36 -18.49 24.22 23.50
N LEU A 37 -17.62 25.07 22.96
CA LEU A 37 -17.00 24.87 21.64
C LEU A 37 -16.17 23.59 21.59
N TRP A 38 -15.46 23.27 22.68
CA TRP A 38 -14.70 22.04 22.80
C TRP A 38 -15.61 20.81 22.81
N ILE A 39 -16.71 20.80 23.59
CA ILE A 39 -17.69 19.71 23.57
C ILE A 39 -18.24 19.51 22.15
N GLY A 40 -18.65 20.60 21.48
CA GLY A 40 -19.16 20.52 20.11
C GLY A 40 -18.13 19.92 19.13
N SER A 41 -16.86 20.28 19.30
CA SER A 41 -15.76 19.73 18.50
C SER A 41 -15.53 18.24 18.76
N VAL A 42 -15.55 17.80 20.02
CA VAL A 42 -15.39 16.39 20.40
C VAL A 42 -16.53 15.55 19.84
N VAL A 43 -17.77 16.03 19.96
CA VAL A 43 -18.95 15.37 19.40
C VAL A 43 -18.84 15.28 17.87
N GLY A 44 -18.50 16.39 17.21
CA GLY A 44 -18.31 16.42 15.75
C GLY A 44 -17.22 15.46 15.28
N LEU A 45 -16.06 15.43 15.96
CA LEU A 45 -14.98 14.49 15.70
C LEU A 45 -15.42 13.04 15.93
N GLY A 46 -16.19 12.77 16.98
CA GLY A 46 -16.75 11.44 17.23
C GLY A 46 -17.61 10.95 16.08
N PHE A 47 -18.54 11.79 15.61
CA PHE A 47 -19.38 11.46 14.44
C PHE A 47 -18.56 11.25 13.16
N LEU A 48 -17.59 12.12 12.88
CA LEU A 48 -16.71 11.99 11.70
C LEU A 48 -15.84 10.73 11.79
N SER A 49 -15.37 10.38 12.98
CA SER A 49 -14.55 9.18 13.22
C SER A 49 -15.38 7.93 12.97
N VAL A 50 -16.57 7.82 13.58
CA VAL A 50 -17.48 6.69 13.33
C VAL A 50 -17.83 6.58 11.85
N LYS A 51 -18.16 7.70 11.19
CA LYS A 51 -18.46 7.71 9.76
C LYS A 51 -17.28 7.26 8.90
N SER A 52 -16.06 7.67 9.23
CA SER A 52 -14.84 7.35 8.46
C SER A 52 -14.34 5.93 8.71
N SER A 53 -14.57 5.38 9.91
CA SER A 53 -14.18 4.02 10.26
C SER A 53 -15.18 2.96 9.82
N ARG A 54 -16.47 3.30 9.69
CA ARG A 54 -17.54 2.37 9.31
C ARG A 54 -17.23 1.49 8.08
N PRO A 55 -16.65 2.01 6.98
CA PRO A 55 -16.28 1.18 5.82
C PRO A 55 -15.17 0.16 6.08
N TYR A 56 -14.55 0.19 7.27
CA TYR A 56 -13.38 -0.61 7.64
C TYR A 56 -13.62 -1.52 8.87
N TRP A 57 -14.87 -1.75 9.25
CA TRP A 57 -15.19 -2.49 10.47
C TRP A 57 -15.09 -4.00 10.32
N GLU A 58 -15.50 -4.52 9.16
CA GLU A 58 -15.42 -5.94 8.86
C GLU A 58 -14.47 -6.18 7.70
N GLU A 59 -13.88 -7.36 7.68
CA GLU A 59 -13.01 -7.81 6.61
C GLU A 59 -13.49 -9.13 6.01
N ALA A 60 -13.20 -9.31 4.73
CA ALA A 60 -13.37 -10.58 4.05
C ALA A 60 -12.20 -10.82 3.11
N VAL A 61 -11.93 -12.09 2.85
CA VAL A 61 -10.89 -12.53 1.93
C VAL A 61 -11.53 -13.43 0.90
N ASP A 62 -11.29 -13.13 -0.37
CA ASP A 62 -11.64 -13.98 -1.49
C ASP A 62 -10.37 -14.34 -2.27
N GLY A 63 -10.37 -15.48 -2.95
CA GLY A 63 -9.19 -15.93 -3.66
C GLY A 63 -9.46 -17.16 -4.51
N GLY A 64 -8.47 -17.49 -5.33
CA GLY A 64 -8.54 -18.63 -6.22
C GLY A 64 -7.17 -19.18 -6.54
N GLU A 65 -7.18 -20.24 -7.32
CA GLU A 65 -5.99 -21.01 -7.65
C GLU A 65 -5.92 -21.22 -9.16
N LEU A 66 -4.71 -21.08 -9.71
CA LEU A 66 -4.40 -21.36 -11.12
C LEU A 66 -3.26 -22.38 -11.16
N LEU A 67 -3.51 -23.49 -11.83
CA LEU A 67 -2.50 -24.54 -12.04
C LEU A 67 -1.50 -24.07 -13.10
N LEU A 68 -0.21 -24.18 -12.78
CA LEU A 68 0.86 -23.85 -13.72
C LEU A 68 1.29 -25.10 -14.50
N SER A 69 1.61 -24.92 -15.77
CA SER A 69 2.22 -25.97 -16.59
C SER A 69 3.59 -26.40 -16.03
N LYS A 70 3.88 -27.70 -16.10
CA LYS A 70 5.05 -28.34 -15.46
C LYS A 70 6.38 -28.13 -16.20
N SER A 71 6.40 -27.49 -17.37
CA SER A 71 7.49 -27.65 -18.34
C SER A 71 8.71 -26.71 -18.18
N ALA A 72 8.64 -25.62 -17.41
CA ALA A 72 9.70 -24.60 -17.42
C ALA A 72 10.60 -24.61 -16.16
N ASP A 73 11.92 -24.66 -16.30
CA ASP A 73 12.84 -24.59 -15.14
C ASP A 73 12.92 -23.18 -14.53
N THR A 74 12.54 -22.16 -15.29
CA THR A 74 12.51 -20.76 -14.86
C THR A 74 11.12 -20.18 -15.11
N LEU A 75 10.58 -19.49 -14.11
CA LEU A 75 9.35 -18.71 -14.22
C LEU A 75 9.68 -17.22 -14.22
N TYR A 76 9.10 -16.52 -15.18
CA TYR A 76 9.21 -15.09 -15.33
C TYR A 76 7.95 -14.40 -14.83
N VAL A 77 8.12 -13.29 -14.12
CA VAL A 77 7.02 -12.42 -13.70
C VAL A 77 7.18 -11.06 -14.34
N ASP A 78 6.15 -10.63 -15.06
CA ASP A 78 6.07 -9.33 -15.70
C ASP A 78 4.96 -8.51 -15.04
N PHE A 79 5.34 -7.47 -14.31
CA PHE A 79 4.39 -6.47 -13.82
C PHE A 79 4.14 -5.45 -14.94
N ASN A 80 3.00 -5.59 -15.63
CA ASN A 80 2.70 -4.85 -16.85
C ASN A 80 1.75 -3.68 -16.59
N SER A 81 2.22 -2.46 -16.79
CA SER A 81 1.45 -1.22 -16.69
C SER A 81 1.34 -0.53 -18.05
N GLU A 82 0.37 0.39 -18.18
CA GLU A 82 0.19 1.20 -19.40
C GLU A 82 1.39 2.10 -19.69
N LYS A 83 1.95 2.69 -18.62
CA LYS A 83 3.12 3.56 -18.67
C LYS A 83 4.29 2.87 -17.98
N PRO A 84 5.53 3.12 -18.44
CA PRO A 84 6.70 2.57 -17.78
C PRO A 84 6.86 3.14 -16.37
N MET A 85 7.48 2.35 -15.48
CA MET A 85 7.79 2.78 -14.12
C MET A 85 8.68 4.04 -14.15
N PRO A 86 8.31 5.11 -13.41
CA PRO A 86 9.12 6.33 -13.34
C PRO A 86 10.44 6.09 -12.59
N ALA A 87 11.41 6.99 -12.79
CA ALA A 87 12.68 6.93 -12.07
C ALA A 87 12.56 7.43 -10.62
N ASP A 88 11.62 8.34 -10.37
CA ASP A 88 11.28 8.92 -9.09
C ASP A 88 9.87 8.49 -8.64
N ARG A 89 9.51 8.75 -7.37
CA ARG A 89 8.17 8.47 -6.82
C ARG A 89 7.72 7.00 -6.90
N VAL A 90 8.70 6.10 -6.80
CA VAL A 90 8.52 4.64 -6.72
C VAL A 90 8.80 4.17 -5.30
N MET A 91 7.96 3.26 -4.80
CA MET A 91 8.26 2.45 -3.64
C MET A 91 8.37 0.99 -4.07
N LEU A 92 9.52 0.39 -3.77
CA LEU A 92 9.84 -1.01 -4.07
C LEU A 92 10.39 -1.68 -2.82
N ASP A 93 9.76 -2.79 -2.42
CA ASP A 93 10.31 -3.75 -1.47
C ASP A 93 10.52 -5.07 -2.21
N ALA A 94 11.78 -5.45 -2.40
CA ALA A 94 12.21 -6.64 -3.13
C ALA A 94 13.12 -7.47 -2.21
N GLY A 95 12.53 -8.50 -1.60
CA GLY A 95 13.21 -9.46 -0.73
C GLY A 95 13.34 -10.85 -1.36
N HIS A 96 13.76 -11.82 -0.56
CA HIS A 96 13.97 -13.22 -1.01
C HIS A 96 12.69 -14.00 -1.29
N SER A 97 11.56 -13.59 -0.72
CA SER A 97 10.29 -14.29 -0.87
C SER A 97 9.11 -13.35 -1.06
N ARG A 98 9.35 -12.05 -1.08
CA ARG A 98 8.32 -11.01 -1.20
C ARG A 98 8.79 -9.94 -2.15
N PHE A 99 7.88 -9.49 -2.99
CA PHE A 99 8.07 -8.36 -3.88
C PHE A 99 6.79 -7.52 -3.87
N SER A 100 6.93 -6.24 -3.56
CA SER A 100 5.82 -5.29 -3.60
C SER A 100 6.28 -3.98 -4.19
N MET A 101 5.47 -3.44 -5.08
CA MET A 101 5.79 -2.24 -5.82
C MET A 101 4.53 -1.40 -5.99
N PHE A 102 4.69 -0.10 -5.81
CA PHE A 102 3.76 0.89 -6.31
C PHE A 102 4.52 2.15 -6.70
N TRP A 103 3.91 2.97 -7.55
CA TRP A 103 4.45 4.28 -7.88
C TRP A 103 3.34 5.27 -8.13
N MET A 104 3.71 6.54 -8.23
CA MET A 104 2.79 7.61 -8.60
C MET A 104 3.03 8.02 -10.04
N GLU A 105 1.95 8.21 -10.79
CA GLU A 105 1.97 8.77 -12.14
C GLU A 105 1.22 10.10 -12.18
N GLY A 106 1.65 11.00 -13.07
CA GLY A 106 1.03 12.29 -13.26
C GLY A 106 1.46 13.35 -12.24
N TYR A 107 1.04 14.58 -12.53
CA TYR A 107 1.19 15.75 -11.68
C TYR A 107 -0.18 16.42 -11.51
N ASP A 108 -0.39 17.09 -10.38
CA ASP A 108 -1.61 17.81 -10.02
C ASP A 108 -2.90 16.95 -10.11
N GLU A 109 -3.89 17.38 -10.90
CA GLU A 109 -5.23 16.77 -10.93
C GLU A 109 -5.29 15.40 -11.62
N GLN A 110 -4.20 14.97 -12.27
CA GLN A 110 -4.09 13.66 -12.94
C GLN A 110 -3.25 12.67 -12.13
N GLU A 111 -2.94 12.99 -10.88
CA GLU A 111 -2.16 12.13 -10.00
C GLU A 111 -2.90 10.81 -9.73
N ARG A 112 -2.26 9.70 -10.11
CA ARG A 112 -2.75 8.34 -9.88
C ARG A 112 -1.68 7.49 -9.24
N VAL A 113 -2.08 6.62 -8.31
CA VAL A 113 -1.20 5.61 -7.70
C VAL A 113 -1.39 4.30 -8.45
N VAL A 114 -0.29 3.74 -8.94
CA VAL A 114 -0.26 2.44 -9.63
C VAL A 114 0.21 1.41 -8.62
N VAL A 115 -0.67 0.49 -8.23
CA VAL A 115 -0.40 -0.50 -7.19
C VAL A 115 -0.47 -1.89 -7.78
N PHE A 116 0.60 -2.67 -7.64
CA PHE A 116 0.59 -4.08 -8.02
C PHE A 116 0.22 -4.98 -6.84
N PRO A 117 -0.45 -6.12 -7.09
CA PRO A 117 -0.56 -7.18 -6.11
C PRO A 117 0.83 -7.56 -5.56
N ARG A 118 0.90 -7.77 -4.24
CA ARG A 118 2.14 -8.24 -3.62
C ARG A 118 2.44 -9.64 -4.09
N LEU A 119 3.61 -9.87 -4.65
CA LEU A 119 4.08 -11.19 -5.04
C LEU A 119 4.79 -11.85 -3.86
N ARG A 120 4.41 -13.08 -3.55
CA ARG A 120 5.04 -13.92 -2.53
C ARG A 120 5.48 -15.23 -3.16
N ILE A 121 6.76 -15.58 -3.00
CA ILE A 121 7.28 -16.90 -3.40
C ILE A 121 7.18 -17.83 -2.20
N VAL A 122 6.55 -18.99 -2.42
CA VAL A 122 6.45 -20.07 -1.45
C VAL A 122 7.18 -21.27 -2.03
N ARG A 123 8.34 -21.58 -1.45
CA ARG A 123 9.16 -22.71 -1.84
C ARG A 123 8.59 -24.00 -1.24
N GLN A 124 8.40 -25.02 -2.07
CA GLN A 124 7.89 -26.32 -1.65
C GLN A 124 8.91 -27.42 -1.97
N SER A 125 9.42 -28.10 -0.95
CA SER A 125 10.41 -29.17 -1.14
C SER A 125 9.80 -30.51 -1.53
N SER A 126 8.51 -30.72 -1.24
CA SER A 126 7.84 -32.03 -1.33
C SER A 126 6.74 -32.13 -2.38
N GLU A 127 6.30 -31.03 -2.97
CA GLU A 127 5.23 -31.00 -3.98
C GLU A 127 5.81 -30.63 -5.35
N PRO A 128 5.62 -31.47 -6.38
CA PRO A 128 6.10 -31.16 -7.73
C PRO A 128 5.18 -30.16 -8.45
N ASP A 129 3.97 -29.97 -7.94
CA ASP A 129 2.95 -29.15 -8.58
C ASP A 129 3.21 -27.67 -8.29
N ARG A 130 3.08 -26.89 -9.36
CA ARG A 130 3.30 -25.46 -9.34
C ARG A 130 1.93 -24.79 -9.35
N LEU A 131 1.74 -23.85 -8.44
CA LEU A 131 0.43 -23.26 -8.22
C LEU A 131 0.56 -21.75 -8.01
N VAL A 132 -0.31 -21.00 -8.67
CA VAL A 132 -0.53 -19.59 -8.35
C VAL A 132 -1.80 -19.49 -7.53
N LYS A 133 -1.66 -19.08 -6.27
CA LYS A 133 -2.81 -18.66 -5.46
C LYS A 133 -2.89 -17.15 -5.44
N TYR A 134 -4.03 -16.60 -5.81
CA TYR A 134 -4.30 -15.18 -5.61
C TYR A 134 -5.31 -14.99 -4.49
N ARG A 135 -5.17 -13.89 -3.77
CA ARG A 135 -6.13 -13.48 -2.75
C ARG A 135 -6.31 -11.97 -2.76
N THR A 136 -7.54 -11.56 -2.51
CA THR A 136 -7.93 -10.18 -2.29
C THR A 136 -8.57 -10.08 -0.93
N GLN A 137 -8.00 -9.24 -0.08
CA GLN A 137 -8.59 -8.83 1.19
C GLN A 137 -9.27 -7.49 0.99
N ALA A 138 -10.51 -7.36 1.44
CA ALA A 138 -11.25 -6.11 1.38
C ALA A 138 -12.00 -5.86 2.69
N PHE A 139 -12.33 -4.59 2.92
CA PHE A 139 -13.08 -4.14 4.08
C PHE A 139 -14.44 -3.56 3.68
N GLY A 140 -15.41 -3.67 4.58
CA GLY A 140 -16.75 -3.13 4.43
C GLY A 140 -17.43 -2.86 5.77
N LEU A 141 -18.69 -2.40 5.72
CA LEU A 141 -19.51 -2.22 6.94
C LEU A 141 -19.90 -3.56 7.56
N ASN A 142 -20.09 -4.58 6.72
CA ASN A 142 -20.39 -5.94 7.12
C ASN A 142 -19.64 -6.94 6.23
N TYR A 143 -19.60 -8.21 6.66
CA TYR A 143 -18.91 -9.28 5.95
C TYR A 143 -19.37 -9.47 4.50
N ALA A 144 -20.68 -9.37 4.22
CA ALA A 144 -21.22 -9.58 2.88
C ALA A 144 -20.75 -8.49 1.89
N GLU A 145 -20.75 -7.23 2.33
CA GLU A 145 -20.19 -6.11 1.54
C GLU A 145 -18.69 -6.28 1.32
N ALA A 146 -17.93 -6.63 2.36
CA ALA A 146 -16.50 -6.88 2.26
C ALA A 146 -16.20 -8.03 1.28
N LEU A 147 -17.00 -9.11 1.30
CA LEU A 147 -16.82 -10.27 0.43
C LEU A 147 -17.13 -9.92 -1.03
N LEU A 148 -18.25 -9.25 -1.30
CA LEU A 148 -18.59 -8.79 -2.66
C LEU A 148 -17.48 -7.90 -3.23
N LYS A 149 -16.94 -7.00 -2.41
CA LYS A 149 -15.83 -6.14 -2.79
C LYS A 149 -14.54 -6.92 -3.07
N ALA A 150 -14.23 -7.94 -2.28
CA ALA A 150 -13.08 -8.82 -2.51
C ALA A 150 -13.22 -9.59 -3.84
N GLN A 151 -14.41 -10.12 -4.13
CA GLN A 151 -14.75 -10.83 -5.37
C GLN A 151 -14.71 -9.93 -6.62
N GLN A 152 -15.10 -8.66 -6.49
CA GLN A 152 -15.04 -7.69 -7.59
C GLN A 152 -13.62 -7.19 -7.87
N ARG A 153 -12.72 -7.28 -6.89
CA ARG A 153 -11.34 -6.78 -6.96
C ARG A 153 -10.35 -7.95 -7.10
N VAL A 154 -10.66 -8.94 -7.92
CA VAL A 154 -9.73 -10.04 -8.22
C VAL A 154 -8.53 -9.52 -9.02
N PRO A 155 -7.29 -9.94 -8.71
CA PRO A 155 -6.11 -9.49 -9.45
C PRO A 155 -6.18 -9.98 -10.90
N SER A 156 -5.87 -9.11 -11.85
CA SER A 156 -5.74 -9.50 -13.26
C SER A 156 -4.39 -10.18 -13.48
N ILE A 157 -4.43 -11.50 -13.64
CA ILE A 157 -3.27 -12.36 -13.86
C ILE A 157 -3.52 -13.13 -15.16
N SER A 158 -2.55 -13.11 -16.06
CA SER A 158 -2.52 -13.99 -17.22
C SER A 158 -1.23 -14.80 -17.23
N MET A 159 -1.30 -15.99 -17.81
CA MET A 159 -0.17 -16.91 -17.93
C MET A 159 0.01 -17.29 -19.39
N ASP A 160 1.25 -17.19 -19.84
CA ASP A 160 1.69 -17.67 -21.15
C ASP A 160 2.98 -18.49 -20.94
N ASP A 161 2.84 -19.83 -20.97
CA ASP A 161 3.88 -20.81 -20.70
C ASP A 161 4.69 -20.59 -19.40
N SER A 162 5.80 -19.87 -19.49
CA SER A 162 6.72 -19.59 -18.37
C SER A 162 6.59 -18.17 -17.84
N VAL A 163 5.73 -17.36 -18.43
CA VAL A 163 5.57 -15.93 -18.14
C VAL A 163 4.23 -15.70 -17.44
N ILE A 164 4.30 -15.15 -16.23
CA ILE A 164 3.15 -14.69 -15.47
C ILE A 164 3.08 -13.18 -15.60
N THR A 165 2.01 -12.67 -16.21
CA THR A 165 1.77 -11.23 -16.32
C THR A 165 0.79 -10.79 -15.24
N ILE A 166 1.16 -9.78 -14.47
CA ILE A 166 0.35 -9.21 -13.39
C ILE A 166 0.09 -7.74 -13.72
N SER A 167 -1.19 -7.37 -13.82
CA SER A 167 -1.60 -5.98 -14.07
C SER A 167 -1.79 -5.20 -12.77
N PRO A 168 -1.55 -3.88 -12.76
CA PRO A 168 -1.78 -3.06 -11.58
C PRO A 168 -3.25 -2.67 -11.44
N VAL A 169 -3.58 -2.15 -10.26
CA VAL A 169 -4.78 -1.36 -10.02
C VAL A 169 -4.39 0.12 -9.98
N TYR A 170 -5.12 0.94 -10.73
CA TYR A 170 -4.95 2.39 -10.75
C TYR A 170 -5.90 3.04 -9.76
N TYR A 171 -5.35 3.72 -8.77
CA TYR A 171 -6.10 4.53 -7.82
C TYR A 171 -5.94 6.01 -8.14
N GLY A 172 -7.03 6.77 -8.10
CA GLY A 172 -7.04 8.20 -8.39
C GLY A 172 -8.31 8.86 -7.85
N THR A 173 -8.69 9.99 -8.42
CA THR A 173 -9.89 10.75 -8.01
C THR A 173 -11.19 9.94 -8.18
N ASN A 174 -11.32 9.23 -9.30
CA ASN A 174 -12.50 8.43 -9.63
C ASN A 174 -12.50 7.03 -8.99
N ASN A 175 -11.33 6.46 -8.72
CA ASN A 175 -11.17 5.15 -8.08
C ASN A 175 -10.27 5.31 -6.85
N LYS A 176 -10.85 5.71 -5.72
CA LYS A 176 -10.08 5.91 -4.49
C LYS A 176 -9.69 4.58 -3.88
N TRP A 177 -8.50 4.53 -3.29
CA TRP A 177 -8.12 3.38 -2.48
C TRP A 177 -9.04 3.28 -1.25
N ASP A 178 -9.47 2.07 -0.95
CA ASP A 178 -10.56 1.75 -0.02
C ASP A 178 -10.18 0.60 0.92
N GLY A 179 -8.88 0.45 1.17
CA GLY A 179 -8.33 -0.59 2.05
C GLY A 179 -8.13 -1.95 1.39
N THR A 180 -8.53 -2.14 0.13
CA THR A 180 -8.32 -3.42 -0.56
C THR A 180 -6.83 -3.73 -0.71
N ASN A 181 -6.46 -4.99 -0.48
CA ASN A 181 -5.10 -5.50 -0.56
C ASN A 181 -5.07 -6.80 -1.37
N GLN A 182 -4.25 -6.82 -2.41
CA GLN A 182 -4.11 -7.97 -3.31
C GLN A 182 -2.77 -8.64 -3.11
N GLN A 183 -2.76 -9.97 -3.12
CA GLN A 183 -1.54 -10.77 -3.04
C GLN A 183 -1.62 -11.94 -4.02
N VAL A 184 -0.52 -12.15 -4.74
CA VAL A 184 -0.28 -13.31 -5.58
C VAL A 184 0.82 -14.15 -4.93
N SER A 185 0.54 -15.43 -4.70
CA SER A 185 1.45 -16.36 -4.06
C SER A 185 1.81 -17.44 -5.07
N LEU A 186 3.07 -17.51 -5.43
CA LEU A 186 3.62 -18.49 -6.35
C LEU A 186 4.23 -19.63 -5.54
N TYR A 187 3.58 -20.79 -5.59
CA TYR A 187 4.02 -22.04 -4.99
C TYR A 187 4.83 -22.80 -6.02
N VAL A 188 6.12 -22.98 -5.73
CA VAL A 188 7.09 -23.55 -6.68
C VAL A 188 8.07 -24.46 -5.95
N PRO A 189 8.55 -25.52 -6.63
CA PRO A 189 9.67 -26.32 -6.13
C PRO A 189 10.93 -25.49 -5.88
N ASP A 190 11.81 -26.00 -5.02
CA ASP A 190 13.12 -25.39 -4.73
C ASP A 190 14.03 -25.30 -5.96
N SER A 191 13.84 -26.18 -6.94
CA SER A 191 14.64 -26.22 -8.17
C SER A 191 14.26 -25.15 -9.21
N VAL A 192 13.07 -24.54 -9.10
CA VAL A 192 12.55 -23.61 -10.10
C VAL A 192 13.06 -22.20 -9.81
N VAL A 193 13.71 -21.55 -10.76
CA VAL A 193 14.16 -20.16 -10.59
C VAL A 193 12.99 -19.20 -10.88
N VAL A 194 12.80 -18.19 -10.04
CA VAL A 194 11.77 -17.16 -10.26
C VAL A 194 12.42 -15.80 -10.47
N ILE A 195 12.09 -15.14 -11.58
CA ILE A 195 12.70 -13.87 -11.98
C ILE A 195 11.60 -12.87 -12.34
N VAL A 196 11.62 -11.70 -11.71
CA VAL A 196 10.88 -10.54 -12.20
C VAL A 196 11.67 -9.93 -13.35
N ARG A 197 11.09 -9.79 -14.55
CA ARG A 197 11.77 -9.12 -15.69
C ARG A 197 11.40 -7.65 -15.81
N LYS A 198 10.12 -7.32 -15.60
CA LYS A 198 9.56 -5.96 -15.75
C LYS A 198 8.76 -5.55 -14.50
N PRO A 199 8.76 -4.25 -14.14
CA PRO A 199 9.58 -3.18 -14.71
C PRO A 199 11.02 -3.15 -14.16
N PHE A 200 11.30 -3.94 -13.11
CA PHE A 200 12.59 -4.00 -12.44
C PHE A 200 13.06 -5.46 -12.35
N TYR A 201 14.29 -5.73 -12.82
CA TYR A 201 14.85 -7.07 -12.72
C TYR A 201 15.08 -7.46 -11.26
N HIS A 202 14.46 -8.55 -10.82
CA HIS A 202 14.67 -9.11 -9.49
C HIS A 202 14.75 -10.63 -9.54
N ASP A 203 15.75 -11.17 -8.87
CA ASP A 203 16.01 -12.60 -8.77
C ASP A 203 15.84 -12.99 -7.29
N PHE A 204 14.88 -13.87 -7.01
CA PHE A 204 14.56 -14.26 -5.64
C PHE A 204 15.61 -15.17 -5.00
N ASP A 205 16.43 -15.85 -5.82
CA ASP A 205 17.42 -16.84 -5.38
C ASP A 205 18.78 -16.19 -5.07
N LYS A 206 19.07 -15.03 -5.66
CA LYS A 206 20.31 -14.29 -5.37
C LYS A 206 20.23 -13.56 -4.03
N ARG A 207 21.12 -13.93 -3.10
CA ARG A 207 21.36 -13.16 -1.88
C ARG A 207 22.11 -11.88 -2.19
N VAL A 208 21.40 -10.75 -2.30
CA VAL A 208 22.03 -9.44 -2.14
C VAL A 208 22.42 -9.33 -0.67
N LYS A 209 23.70 -9.49 -0.34
CA LYS A 209 24.20 -9.19 1.00
C LYS A 209 23.79 -7.75 1.33
N LYS A 210 22.95 -7.59 2.35
CA LYS A 210 22.67 -6.27 2.97
C LYS A 210 23.97 -5.79 3.61
N GLU A 211 24.83 -5.12 2.86
CA GLU A 211 25.86 -4.27 3.42
C GLU A 211 25.18 -2.97 3.87
N TRP A 212 25.04 -2.83 5.18
CA TRP A 212 24.11 -1.90 5.82
C TRP A 212 24.51 -0.42 5.78
N PHE A 213 25.64 -0.05 5.19
CA PHE A 213 26.09 1.32 5.10
C PHE A 213 26.93 1.50 3.84
N ASP A 214 26.31 1.89 2.74
CA ASP A 214 27.07 2.39 1.60
C ASP A 214 26.37 3.61 1.01
N HIS A 215 27.00 4.76 1.21
CA HIS A 215 26.57 6.10 0.77
C HIS A 215 26.55 6.21 -0.77
N ASP A 216 27.03 5.18 -1.48
CA ASP A 216 27.17 5.13 -2.93
C ASP A 216 25.90 4.75 -3.72
N ARG A 217 24.74 4.56 -3.06
CA ARG A 217 23.50 4.16 -3.78
C ARG A 217 23.01 5.21 -4.78
N TYR A 218 23.23 6.50 -4.53
CA TYR A 218 22.85 7.55 -5.49
C TYR A 218 23.66 7.42 -6.80
N ASN A 219 24.96 7.19 -6.68
CA ASN A 219 25.88 7.04 -7.82
C ASN A 219 25.68 5.73 -8.60
N ARG A 220 25.08 4.69 -7.98
CA ARG A 220 24.88 3.38 -8.60
C ARG A 220 23.62 3.32 -9.45
N VAL A 221 22.54 3.97 -9.01
CA VAL A 221 21.29 4.10 -9.77
C VAL A 221 21.53 4.93 -11.05
N GLU A 222 22.29 6.03 -10.93
CA GLU A 222 22.64 6.88 -12.07
C GLU A 222 23.57 6.18 -13.08
N ARG A 223 24.50 5.35 -12.62
CA ARG A 223 25.34 4.52 -13.51
C ARG A 223 24.57 3.39 -14.18
N TRP A 224 23.51 2.88 -13.55
CA TRP A 224 22.65 1.84 -14.12
C TRP A 224 21.66 2.40 -15.14
N SER A 225 21.04 3.55 -14.89
CA SER A 225 20.16 4.21 -15.87
C SER A 225 20.93 4.56 -17.15
N LYS A 226 22.12 5.16 -17.03
CA LYS A 226 23.05 5.44 -18.16
C LYS A 226 23.55 4.20 -18.90
N ARG A 227 23.41 3.00 -18.31
CA ARG A 227 23.77 1.73 -18.97
C ARG A 227 22.56 1.09 -19.66
N MET A 228 21.34 1.33 -19.17
CA MET A 228 20.11 0.89 -19.84
C MET A 228 19.77 1.76 -21.06
N GLU A 229 19.96 3.08 -20.99
CA GLU A 229 19.81 3.97 -22.16
C GLU A 229 20.68 3.50 -23.33
N ARG A 230 21.96 3.21 -23.08
CA ARG A 230 22.90 2.73 -24.11
C ARG A 230 22.58 1.36 -24.71
N ARG A 231 21.67 0.59 -24.13
CA ARG A 231 21.23 -0.71 -24.67
C ARG A 231 19.93 -0.63 -25.47
N LEU A 232 19.22 0.49 -25.41
CA LEU A 232 18.00 0.72 -26.16
C LEU A 232 18.25 1.46 -27.49
N ASP A 233 19.49 1.89 -27.73
CA ASP A 233 19.95 2.58 -28.95
C ASP A 233 20.60 1.63 -30.00
N TYR A 234 20.36 0.31 -29.92
CA TYR A 234 20.78 -0.68 -30.93
C TYR A 234 19.63 -1.62 -31.30
#